data_AF-A0A7Z8R7G9-F1
#
_entry.id   AF-A0A7Z8R7G9-F1
#
_cell.length_a   1.000
_cell.length_b   1.000
_cell.length_c   1.000
_cell.angle_alpha   90.00
_cell.angle_beta   90.00
_cell.angle_gamma   90.00
#
_symmetry.space_group_name_H-M   'P 1'
#
loop_
_entity.id
_entity.type
_entity.pdbx_description
1 polymer ?
#
loop_
_entity_poly.entity_id
_entity_poly.type
_entity_poly.pdbx_seq_one_letter_code
_entity_poly.pdbx_strand_id
1 'polypeptide(L)'
;MHTTYKKQQGITLISLIFILGLIAFFTLLVLKVSPIYMNHSKVVHALETLKNRTDIEKKSKREVWISLNKQFDMNYIYDVKKKHVKITSRANYLKVQIVYHTKVLLFANLSVWVDFDNSIEVGPK
;
A
#
# COMPACT_ATOMS: atom_id res chain seq x y z
N MET A 1 -45.46 -3.02 46.14
CA MET A 1 -44.39 -2.45 45.30
C MET A 1 -43.10 -3.21 45.58
N HIS A 2 -42.62 -4.04 44.66
CA HIS A 2 -41.30 -4.68 44.77
C HIS A 2 -40.35 -4.01 43.76
N THR A 3 -39.54 -3.08 44.25
CA THR A 3 -38.46 -2.47 43.47
C THR A 3 -37.28 -3.45 43.46
N THR A 4 -37.18 -4.26 42.40
CA THR A 4 -36.02 -5.14 42.22
C THR A 4 -34.84 -4.27 41.81
N TYR A 5 -33.86 -4.12 42.71
CA TYR A 5 -32.60 -3.46 42.40
C TYR A 5 -31.87 -4.28 41.32
N LYS A 6 -31.79 -3.74 40.10
CA LYS A 6 -30.93 -4.29 39.04
C LYS A 6 -29.50 -4.34 39.59
N LYS A 7 -28.93 -5.55 39.74
CA LYS A 7 -27.50 -5.71 40.02
C LYS A 7 -26.72 -5.12 38.85
N GLN A 8 -26.12 -3.95 39.05
CA GLN A 8 -25.26 -3.30 38.08
C GLN A 8 -24.05 -4.21 37.82
N GLN A 9 -24.05 -4.91 36.69
CA GLN A 9 -22.88 -5.63 36.20
C GLN A 9 -21.98 -4.61 35.50
N GLY A 10 -21.12 -3.95 36.28
CA GLY A 10 -20.09 -3.06 35.75
C GLY A 10 -19.01 -3.83 34.98
N ILE A 11 -18.19 -3.09 34.24
CA ILE A 11 -16.95 -3.61 33.65
C ILE A 11 -16.04 -4.04 34.81
N THR A 12 -15.68 -5.31 34.86
CA THR A 12 -14.68 -5.82 35.83
C THR A 12 -13.28 -5.34 35.45
N LEU A 13 -12.36 -5.26 36.40
CA LEU A 13 -10.95 -4.89 36.12
C LEU A 13 -10.34 -5.77 35.00
N ILE A 14 -10.70 -7.06 34.98
CA ILE A 14 -10.27 -8.02 33.95
C ILE A 14 -10.82 -7.64 32.57
N SER A 15 -12.12 -7.32 32.48
CA SER A 15 -12.74 -6.85 31.24
C SER A 15 -12.10 -5.55 30.75
N LEU A 16 -11.76 -4.63 31.66
CA LEU A 16 -11.07 -3.39 31.32
C LEU A 16 -9.68 -3.65 30.74
N ILE A 17 -8.86 -4.48 31.38
CA ILE A 17 -7.51 -4.82 30.89
C ILE A 17 -7.61 -5.49 29.51
N PHE A 18 -8.57 -6.39 29.32
CA PHE A 18 -8.78 -7.06 28.05
C PHE A 18 -9.13 -6.07 26.92
N ILE A 19 -10.06 -5.16 27.19
CA ILE A 19 -10.46 -4.11 26.23
C ILE A 19 -9.26 -3.20 25.90
N LEU A 20 -8.50 -2.76 26.91
CA LEU A 20 -7.31 -1.93 26.69
C LEU A 20 -6.23 -2.67 25.89
N GLY A 21 -6.02 -3.96 26.17
CA GLY A 21 -5.11 -4.81 25.40
C GLY A 21 -5.53 -4.93 23.94
N LEU A 22 -6.83 -5.09 23.68
CA LEU A 22 -7.39 -5.17 22.33
C LEU A 22 -7.21 -3.84 21.58
N ILE A 23 -7.50 -2.72 22.24
CA ILE A 23 -7.31 -1.37 21.67
C ILE A 23 -5.83 -1.14 21.35
N ALA A 24 -4.92 -1.45 22.28
CA ALA A 24 -3.48 -1.31 22.07
C ALA A 24 -3.00 -2.15 20.88
N PHE A 25 -3.47 -3.40 20.78
CA PHE A 25 -3.14 -4.30 19.66
C PHE A 25 -3.56 -3.71 18.31
N PHE A 26 -4.83 -3.31 18.15
CA PHE A 26 -5.29 -2.71 16.89
C PHE A 26 -4.63 -1.36 16.60
N THR A 27 -4.36 -0.57 17.62
CA THR A 27 -3.65 0.72 17.47
C THR A 27 -2.26 0.49 16.89
N LEU A 28 -1.50 -0.48 17.43
CA LEU A 28 -0.18 -0.84 16.91
C LEU A 28 -0.26 -1.38 15.47
N LEU A 29 -1.26 -2.19 15.15
CA LEU A 29 -1.49 -2.65 13.78
C LEU A 29 -1.72 -1.49 12.82
N VAL A 30 -2.64 -0.58 13.14
CA VAL A 30 -2.94 0.59 12.29
C VAL A 30 -1.69 1.45 12.10
N LEU A 31 -0.97 1.76 13.18
CA LEU A 31 0.24 2.58 13.11
C LEU A 31 1.34 1.96 12.25
N LYS A 32 1.49 0.63 12.26
CA LYS A 32 2.52 -0.05 11.46
C LYS A 32 2.10 -0.36 10.04
N VAL A 33 0.82 -0.64 9.80
CA VAL A 33 0.30 -0.98 8.47
C VAL A 33 0.03 0.27 7.63
N SER A 34 -0.42 1.37 8.24
CA SER A 34 -0.66 2.65 7.57
C SER A 34 0.51 3.12 6.67
N PRO A 35 1.78 3.18 7.14
CA PRO A 35 2.89 3.63 6.30
C PRO A 35 3.13 2.73 5.08
N ILE A 36 2.73 1.44 5.11
CA ILE A 36 2.83 0.54 3.96
C ILE A 36 1.92 1.04 2.84
N TYR A 37 0.68 1.40 3.16
CA TYR A 37 -0.28 1.92 2.18
C TYR A 37 0.08 3.33 1.72
N MET A 38 0.64 4.17 2.61
CA MET A 38 1.17 5.48 2.20
C MET A 38 2.32 5.34 1.20
N ASN A 39 3.24 4.40 1.43
CA ASN A 39 4.33 4.12 0.49
C ASN A 39 3.81 3.55 -0.82
N HIS A 40 2.80 2.67 -0.78
CA HIS A 40 2.15 2.15 -1.97
C HIS A 40 1.44 3.23 -2.78
N SER A 41 0.72 4.14 -2.13
CA SER A 41 0.04 5.27 -2.78
C SER A 41 1.01 6.11 -3.62
N LYS A 42 2.26 6.30 -3.17
CA LYS A 42 3.31 6.95 -3.96
C LYS A 42 3.62 6.20 -5.26
N VAL A 43 3.65 4.86 -5.24
CA VAL A 43 3.84 4.02 -6.44
C VAL A 43 2.69 4.23 -7.42
N VAL A 44 1.46 4.27 -6.90
CA VAL A 44 0.27 4.57 -7.71
C VAL A 44 0.36 5.95 -8.36
N HIS A 45 0.74 6.98 -7.58
CA HIS A 45 0.93 8.33 -8.11
C HIS A 45 2.05 8.42 -9.15
N ALA A 46 3.14 7.68 -8.98
CA ALA A 46 4.20 7.60 -9.97
C ALA A 46 3.71 6.98 -11.30
N LEU A 47 2.89 5.93 -11.22
CA LEU A 47 2.23 5.34 -12.39
C LEU A 47 1.25 6.32 -13.04
N GLU A 48 0.42 7.00 -12.24
CA GLU A 48 -0.55 7.97 -12.75
C GLU A 48 0.14 9.17 -13.43
N THR A 49 1.23 9.66 -12.85
CA THR A 49 2.05 10.71 -13.45
C THR A 49 2.66 10.26 -14.77
N LEU A 50 3.08 8.99 -14.86
CA LEU A 50 3.58 8.42 -16.10
C LEU A 50 2.47 8.30 -17.16
N LYS A 51 1.26 7.88 -16.76
CA LYS A 51 0.07 7.78 -17.63
C LYS A 51 -0.30 9.14 -18.24
N ASN A 52 -0.16 10.21 -17.47
CA ASN A 52 -0.53 11.57 -17.89
C ASN A 52 0.55 12.29 -18.70
N ARG A 53 1.70 11.65 -18.98
CA ARG A 53 2.72 12.23 -19.87
C ARG A 53 2.30 12.12 -21.32
N THR A 54 2.39 13.23 -22.04
CA THR A 54 2.16 13.31 -23.47
C THR A 54 3.08 12.36 -24.24
N ASP A 55 2.51 11.62 -25.20
CA ASP A 55 3.21 10.71 -26.11
C ASP A 55 4.02 9.60 -25.42
N ILE A 56 3.69 9.24 -24.17
CA ILE A 56 4.41 8.20 -23.42
C ILE A 56 4.30 6.83 -24.09
N GLU A 57 3.19 6.56 -24.77
CA GLU A 57 2.92 5.34 -25.54
C GLU A 57 3.79 5.18 -26.78
N LYS A 58 4.41 6.29 -27.25
CA LYS A 58 5.35 6.31 -28.38
C LYS A 58 6.81 6.16 -27.92
N LYS A 59 7.07 6.16 -26.61
CA LYS A 59 8.43 6.03 -26.05
C LYS A 59 8.88 4.58 -26.00
N SER A 60 10.19 4.38 -26.11
CA SER A 60 10.81 3.07 -25.93
C SER A 60 10.69 2.59 -24.48
N LYS A 61 10.71 1.26 -24.26
CA LYS A 61 10.68 0.67 -22.90
C LYS A 61 11.75 1.25 -21.96
N ARG A 62 12.92 1.59 -22.51
CA ARG A 62 14.03 2.19 -21.74
C ARG A 62 13.69 3.60 -21.29
N GLU A 63 13.13 4.44 -22.16
CA GLU A 63 12.72 5.81 -21.82
C GLU A 63 11.55 5.82 -20.82
N VAL A 64 10.60 4.89 -20.97
CA VAL A 64 9.52 4.70 -20.00
C VAL A 64 10.09 4.32 -18.63
N TRP A 65 11.02 3.38 -18.57
CA TRP A 65 11.70 3.02 -17.32
C TRP A 65 12.44 4.20 -16.70
N ILE A 66 13.22 4.96 -17.47
CA ILE A 66 13.94 6.15 -16.98
C ILE A 66 12.95 7.18 -16.41
N SER A 67 11.84 7.41 -17.11
CA SER A 67 10.78 8.33 -16.67
C SER A 67 10.13 7.89 -15.37
N LEU A 68 9.83 6.59 -15.25
CA LEU A 68 9.27 6.00 -14.04
C LEU A 68 10.26 6.03 -12.87
N ASN A 69 11.54 5.68 -13.11
CA ASN A 69 12.56 5.72 -12.07
C ASN A 69 12.74 7.14 -11.52
N LYS A 70 12.70 8.15 -12.39
CA LYS A 70 12.71 9.55 -11.95
C LYS A 70 11.53 9.88 -11.02
N GLN A 71 10.34 9.32 -11.29
CA GLN A 71 9.20 9.46 -10.37
C GLN A 71 9.44 8.72 -9.05
N PHE A 72 10.07 7.55 -9.07
CA PHE A 72 10.43 6.83 -7.85
C PHE A 72 11.41 7.63 -6.99
N ASP A 73 12.44 8.21 -7.60
CA ASP A 73 13.41 9.06 -6.92
C ASP A 73 12.74 10.30 -6.31
N MET A 74 11.85 10.98 -7.06
CA MET A 74 11.11 12.15 -6.57
C MET A 74 10.15 11.83 -5.42
N ASN A 75 9.50 10.67 -5.46
CA ASN A 75 8.53 10.26 -4.46
C ASN A 75 9.16 9.44 -3.32
N TYR A 76 10.48 9.26 -3.29
CA TYR A 76 11.20 8.48 -2.27
C TYR A 76 10.70 7.03 -2.18
N ILE A 77 10.55 6.36 -3.33
CA ILE A 77 10.10 4.97 -3.45
C ILE A 77 11.33 4.05 -3.53
N TYR A 78 11.62 3.32 -2.45
CA TYR A 78 12.81 2.46 -2.36
C TYR A 78 12.53 0.96 -2.45
N ASP A 79 11.30 0.53 -2.14
CA ASP A 79 10.91 -0.88 -2.09
C ASP A 79 10.69 -1.50 -3.48
N VAL A 80 10.47 -0.65 -4.50
CA VAL A 80 10.21 -1.07 -5.88
C VAL A 80 11.51 -1.02 -6.68
N LYS A 81 11.96 -2.18 -7.16
CA LYS A 81 13.14 -2.32 -8.03
C LYS A 81 12.71 -2.59 -9.47
N LYS A 82 13.63 -2.39 -10.43
CA LYS A 82 13.39 -2.66 -11.86
C LYS A 82 12.79 -4.05 -12.14
N LYS A 83 13.21 -5.06 -11.38
CA LYS A 83 12.70 -6.45 -11.51
C LYS A 83 11.21 -6.60 -11.18
N HIS A 84 10.63 -5.68 -10.41
CA HIS A 84 9.21 -5.64 -10.07
C HIS A 84 8.37 -5.00 -11.17
N VAL A 85 9.00 -4.37 -12.17
CA VAL A 85 8.32 -3.58 -13.20
C VAL A 85 8.34 -4.30 -14.54
N LYS A 86 7.16 -4.56 -15.09
CA LYS A 86 6.95 -5.12 -16.43
C LYS A 86 6.43 -4.04 -17.36
N ILE A 87 7.21 -3.73 -18.40
CA ILE A 87 6.86 -2.73 -19.42
C ILE A 87 6.57 -3.45 -20.74
N THR A 88 5.34 -3.30 -21.22
CA THR A 88 4.88 -3.82 -22.51
C THR A 88 4.56 -2.61 -23.40
N SER A 89 5.29 -2.45 -24.50
CA SER A 89 5.09 -1.37 -25.46
C SER A 89 4.86 -1.98 -26.84
N ARG A 90 3.83 -1.49 -27.53
CA ARG A 90 3.40 -1.84 -28.91
C ARG A 90 3.09 -0.53 -29.65
N ALA A 91 2.79 -0.59 -30.95
CA ALA A 91 2.48 0.60 -31.75
C ALA A 91 1.35 1.44 -31.11
N ASN A 92 1.69 2.62 -30.59
CA ASN A 92 0.80 3.53 -29.84
C ASN A 92 0.11 2.90 -28.62
N TYR A 93 0.69 1.86 -28.01
CA TYR A 93 0.17 1.24 -26.80
C TYR A 93 1.29 1.01 -25.78
N LEU A 94 1.01 1.38 -24.53
CA LEU A 94 1.90 1.15 -23.41
C LEU A 94 1.11 0.57 -22.23
N LYS A 95 1.62 -0.54 -21.70
CA LYS A 95 1.23 -1.09 -20.40
C LYS A 95 2.43 -1.16 -19.47
N VAL A 96 2.27 -0.57 -18.29
CA VAL A 96 3.25 -0.66 -17.21
C VAL A 96 2.58 -1.34 -16.03
N GLN A 97 3.14 -2.47 -15.59
CA GLN A 97 2.67 -3.21 -14.43
C GLN A 97 3.79 -3.29 -13.39
N ILE A 98 3.44 -3.08 -12.13
CA ILE A 98 4.36 -3.16 -11.00
C ILE A 98 3.78 -4.20 -10.03
N VAL A 99 4.54 -5.27 -9.82
CA VAL A 99 4.19 -6.34 -8.86
C VAL A 99 5.32 -6.49 -7.85
N TYR A 100 5.02 -6.28 -6.58
CA TYR A 100 5.99 -6.39 -5.49
C TYR A 100 5.30 -6.76 -4.18
N HIS A 101 6.10 -7.20 -3.22
CA HIS A 101 5.64 -7.49 -1.87
C HIS A 101 6.43 -6.67 -0.86
N THR A 102 5.77 -6.34 0.24
CA THR A 102 6.40 -5.67 1.39
C THR A 102 6.16 -6.52 2.64
N LYS A 103 7.25 -6.81 3.36
CA LYS A 103 7.22 -7.48 4.66
C LYS A 103 7.61 -6.50 5.75
N VAL A 104 6.74 -6.30 6.73
CA VAL A 104 7.01 -5.43 7.88
C VAL A 104 6.88 -6.21 9.17
N LEU A 105 7.88 -6.07 10.05
CA LEU A 105 7.84 -6.67 11.38
C LEU A 105 6.88 -5.89 12.29
N LEU A 106 5.88 -6.58 12.83
CA LEU A 106 4.92 -6.02 13.78
C LEU A 106 5.50 -6.02 15.19
N PHE A 107 5.78 -7.20 15.74
CA PHE A 107 6.34 -7.37 17.08
C PHE A 107 7.02 -8.74 17.21
N ALA A 108 8.16 -8.78 17.90
CA ALA A 108 8.98 -9.98 18.09
C ALA A 108 9.23 -10.76 16.78
N ASN A 109 8.50 -11.86 16.57
CA ASN A 109 8.56 -12.73 15.40
C ASN A 109 7.33 -12.62 14.48
N LEU A 110 6.34 -11.78 14.81
CA LEU A 110 5.16 -11.55 13.97
C LEU A 110 5.43 -10.47 12.92
N SER A 111 5.12 -10.76 11.66
CA SER A 111 5.23 -9.85 10.53
C SER A 111 3.98 -9.84 9.67
N VAL A 112 3.71 -8.71 9.01
CA VAL A 112 2.71 -8.60 7.95
C VAL A 112 3.40 -8.71 6.60
N TRP A 113 2.77 -9.46 5.70
CA TRP A 113 3.11 -9.56 4.30
C TRP A 113 1.99 -8.93 3.48
N VAL A 114 2.31 -8.01 2.57
CA VAL A 114 1.34 -7.38 1.68
C VAL A 114 1.86 -7.50 0.25
N ASP A 115 1.02 -8.04 -0.63
CA ASP A 115 1.26 -8.10 -2.07
C ASP A 115 0.54 -6.96 -2.77
N PHE A 116 1.25 -6.31 -3.69
CA PHE A 116 0.73 -5.22 -4.51
C PHE A 116 0.87 -5.57 -5.99
N ASP A 117 -0.19 -5.35 -6.76
CA ASP A 117 -0.22 -5.48 -8.22
C ASP A 117 -1.00 -4.32 -8.83
N ASN A 118 -0.28 -3.37 -9.42
CA ASN A 118 -0.87 -2.18 -10.00
C ASN A 118 -0.38 -2.02 -11.43
N SER A 119 -1.28 -1.61 -12.32
CA SER A 119 -0.94 -1.36 -13.71
C SER A 119 -1.67 -0.15 -14.29
N ILE A 120 -1.03 0.46 -15.28
CA ILE A 120 -1.63 1.48 -16.14
C ILE A 120 -1.54 1.03 -17.60
N GLU A 121 -2.48 1.51 -18.39
CA GLU A 121 -2.52 1.32 -19.84
C GLU A 121 -2.77 2.69 -20.50
N VAL A 122 -2.05 2.96 -21.60
CA VAL A 122 -2.16 4.18 -22.41
C VAL A 122 -2.21 3.77 -23.88
N GLY A 123 -3.17 4.32 -24.63
CA GLY A 123 -3.42 3.99 -26.04
C GLY A 123 -4.57 3.00 -26.26
N PRO A 124 -4.98 2.78 -27.53
CA PRO A 124 -6.02 1.81 -27.86
C PRO A 124 -5.57 0.38 -27.53
N LYS A 125 -6.49 -0.41 -26.97
CA LYS A 125 -6.27 -1.83 -26.62
C LYS A 125 -6.07 -2.70 -27.85
#